data_AF-A0A949YF09-F1
#
_entry.id   AF-A0A949YF09-F1
#
_cell.length_a   1.000
_cell.length_b   1.000
_cell.length_c   1.000
_cell.angle_alpha   90.00
_cell.angle_beta   90.00
_cell.angle_gamma   90.00
#
_symmetry.space_group_name_H-M   'P 1'
#
loop_
_entity.id
_entity.type
_entity.pdbx_description
1 polymer ?
#
loop_
_entity_poly.entity_id
_entity_poly.type
_entity_poly.pdbx_seq_one_letter_code
_entity_poly.pdbx_strand_id
1 'polypeptide(L)'
;MTTSFSSDYATARSKFVETAAFAKAEMASFRHELLGPRGEELVTDVAWLGPRSAKHVLVTISGVYGVEGFVGSAVQIEWLRRSEQQRLQSDSAVLLIHAMNPYGFAWLRRTNEDNIDLNRNWMDFDKPLPVNAGYEELTPFCR
;
A
#
# COMPACT_ATOMS: atom_id res chain seq x y z
N MET A 1 -19.93 1.70 16.72
CA MET A 1 -18.51 1.83 16.32
C MET A 1 -18.38 1.42 14.86
N THR A 2 -17.80 2.25 14.01
CA THR A 2 -17.61 1.98 12.58
C THR A 2 -16.43 1.02 12.37
N THR A 3 -16.64 -0.10 11.67
CA THR A 3 -15.60 -1.11 11.40
C THR A 3 -14.39 -0.54 10.64
N SER A 4 -13.20 -1.06 10.96
CA SER A 4 -11.94 -0.74 10.28
C SER A 4 -11.80 -1.47 8.94
N PHE A 5 -12.56 -2.55 8.72
CA PHE A 5 -12.65 -3.23 7.42
C PHE A 5 -13.50 -2.43 6.43
N SER A 6 -13.21 -2.59 5.14
CA SER A 6 -13.92 -1.94 4.04
C SER A 6 -14.31 -2.97 2.99
N SER A 7 -15.39 -2.70 2.26
CA SER A 7 -15.88 -3.54 1.16
C SER A 7 -15.25 -3.21 -0.19
N ASP A 8 -14.63 -2.04 -0.32
CA ASP A 8 -13.92 -1.62 -1.52
C ASP A 8 -12.69 -0.75 -1.21
N TYR A 9 -11.84 -0.60 -2.24
CA TYR A 9 -10.60 0.18 -2.19
C TYR A 9 -10.85 1.64 -1.81
N ALA A 10 -11.80 2.32 -2.46
CA ALA A 10 -12.06 3.74 -2.23
C ALA A 10 -12.44 4.02 -0.76
N THR A 11 -13.28 3.15 -0.18
CA THR A 11 -13.67 3.23 1.23
C THR A 11 -12.50 2.93 2.16
N ALA A 12 -11.65 1.95 1.82
CA ALA A 12 -10.42 1.65 2.57
C ALA A 12 -9.46 2.84 2.58
N ARG A 13 -9.24 3.46 1.42
CA ARG A 13 -8.40 4.65 1.26
C ARG A 13 -8.95 5.84 2.05
N SER A 14 -10.23 6.17 1.92
CA SER A 14 -10.85 7.29 2.66
C SER A 14 -10.63 7.15 4.16
N LYS A 15 -10.90 5.95 4.71
CA LYS A 15 -10.68 5.69 6.14
C LYS A 15 -9.21 5.83 6.54
N PHE A 16 -8.27 5.34 5.74
CA PHE A 16 -6.84 5.49 6.03
C PHE A 16 -6.45 6.97 6.05
N VAL A 17 -6.80 7.74 5.00
CA VAL A 17 -6.49 9.17 4.90
C VAL A 17 -7.10 9.96 6.06
N GLU A 18 -8.37 9.73 6.38
CA GLU A 18 -9.06 10.40 7.49
C GLU A 18 -8.40 10.12 8.84
N THR A 19 -8.04 8.85 9.09
CA THR A 19 -7.43 8.46 10.37
C THR A 19 -5.97 8.89 10.48
N ALA A 20 -5.22 8.89 9.38
CA ALA A 20 -3.86 9.42 9.33
C ALA A 20 -3.85 10.94 9.56
N ALA A 21 -4.77 11.68 8.92
CA ALA A 21 -4.95 13.10 9.15
C ALA A 21 -5.34 13.41 10.60
N PHE A 22 -6.26 12.63 11.18
CA PHE A 22 -6.62 12.76 12.60
C PHE A 22 -5.42 12.51 13.53
N ALA A 23 -4.57 11.54 13.20
CA ALA A 23 -3.32 11.25 13.90
C ALA A 23 -2.23 12.34 13.69
N LYS A 24 -2.50 13.35 12.85
CA LYS A 24 -1.55 14.40 12.44
C LYS A 24 -0.28 13.83 11.79
N ALA A 25 -0.43 12.75 11.03
CA ALA A 25 0.67 12.20 10.26
C ALA A 25 1.09 13.18 9.16
N GLU A 26 2.38 13.25 8.87
CA GLU A 26 2.88 13.89 7.65
C GLU A 26 2.58 12.94 6.48
N MET A 27 1.78 13.39 5.52
CA MET A 27 1.26 12.54 4.46
C MET A 27 1.85 12.89 3.09
N ALA A 28 2.04 11.88 2.26
CA ALA A 28 2.25 12.04 0.83
C ALA A 28 1.43 11.01 0.04
N SER A 29 1.12 11.31 -1.21
CA SER A 29 0.25 10.49 -2.05
C SER A 29 0.87 10.33 -3.43
N PHE A 30 0.95 9.09 -3.91
CA PHE A 30 1.50 8.73 -5.21
C PHE A 30 0.37 8.20 -6.09
N ARG A 31 -0.04 9.01 -7.06
CA ARG A 31 -1.12 8.65 -7.98
C ARG A 31 -0.62 7.62 -8.99
N HIS A 32 -1.45 6.62 -9.24
CA HIS A 32 -1.31 5.68 -10.31
C HIS A 32 -1.85 6.28 -11.61
N GLU A 33 -1.29 5.90 -12.76
CA GLU A 33 -1.73 6.43 -14.06
C GLU A 33 -3.10 5.89 -14.49
N LEU A 34 -3.37 4.62 -14.17
CA LEU A 34 -4.65 3.97 -14.46
C LEU A 34 -5.71 4.25 -13.39
N LEU A 35 -6.98 4.11 -13.81
CA LEU A 35 -8.16 4.26 -12.96
C LEU A 35 -8.65 2.91 -12.41
N GLY A 36 -9.43 3.00 -11.33
CA GLY A 36 -10.14 1.87 -10.74
C GLY A 36 -11.35 1.41 -11.56
N PRO A 37 -12.00 0.31 -11.15
CA PRO A 37 -13.13 -0.29 -11.87
C PRO A 37 -14.38 0.62 -11.93
N ARG A 38 -14.46 1.66 -11.08
CA ARG A 38 -15.53 2.67 -11.10
C ARG A 38 -15.03 4.01 -11.64
N GLY A 39 -13.85 4.05 -12.24
CA GLY A 39 -13.19 5.27 -12.71
C GLY A 39 -12.57 6.11 -11.60
N GLU A 40 -12.42 5.58 -10.38
CA GLU A 40 -11.78 6.29 -9.28
C GLU A 40 -10.26 6.41 -9.45
N GLU A 41 -9.67 7.47 -8.90
CA GLU A 41 -8.21 7.58 -8.80
C GLU A 41 -7.66 6.46 -7.91
N LEU A 42 -6.58 5.84 -8.40
CA LEU A 42 -5.79 4.86 -7.66
C LEU A 42 -4.54 5.53 -7.12
N VAL A 43 -4.28 5.34 -5.83
CA VAL A 43 -3.26 6.08 -5.09
C VAL A 43 -2.65 5.18 -4.02
N THR A 44 -1.32 5.22 -3.91
CA THR A 44 -0.59 4.76 -2.73
C THR A 44 -0.41 5.95 -1.80
N ASP A 45 -1.00 5.88 -0.60
CA ASP A 45 -0.87 6.94 0.41
C ASP A 45 0.15 6.52 1.46
N VAL A 46 1.03 7.44 1.85
CA VAL A 46 1.99 7.23 2.94
C VAL A 46 1.71 8.18 4.09
N ALA A 47 1.87 7.69 5.31
CA ALA A 47 1.70 8.46 6.54
C ALA A 47 2.92 8.25 7.45
N TRP A 48 3.60 9.36 7.78
CA TRP A 48 4.75 9.38 8.68
C TRP A 48 4.37 9.96 10.05
N LEU A 49 4.75 9.25 11.12
CA LEU A 49 4.51 9.64 12.51
C LEU A 49 5.80 9.53 13.31
N GLY A 50 6.15 10.59 14.06
CA GLY A 50 7.39 10.66 14.84
C GLY A 50 8.45 11.59 14.22
N PRO A 51 9.58 11.82 14.90
CA PRO A 51 10.59 12.77 14.44
C PRO A 51 11.29 12.26 13.18
N ARG A 52 11.57 13.18 12.24
CA ARG A 52 12.37 12.87 11.03
C ARG A 52 13.82 12.49 11.35
N SER A 53 14.29 12.83 12.56
CA SER A 53 15.58 12.43 13.11
C SER A 53 15.54 11.10 13.90
N ALA A 54 14.43 10.36 13.87
CA ALA A 54 14.30 9.07 14.54
C ALA A 54 15.43 8.11 14.13
N LYS A 55 15.96 7.37 15.10
CA LYS A 55 16.98 6.33 14.88
C LYS A 55 16.37 5.01 14.45
N HIS A 56 15.11 4.79 14.82
CA HIS A 56 14.39 3.55 14.55
C HIS A 56 13.09 3.89 13.81
N VAL A 57 12.86 3.21 12.68
CA VAL A 57 11.65 3.40 11.89
C VAL A 57 10.97 2.06 11.68
N LEU A 58 9.75 1.93 12.19
CA LEU A 58 8.88 0.82 11.81
C LEU A 58 8.20 1.16 10.49
N VAL A 59 8.47 0.37 9.46
CA VAL A 59 7.78 0.49 8.18
C VAL A 59 6.74 -0.61 8.08
N THR A 60 5.50 -0.24 7.77
CA THR A 60 4.44 -1.20 7.45
C THR A 60 3.92 -0.94 6.05
N ILE A 61 3.62 -2.00 5.31
CA ILE A 61 3.15 -1.93 3.94
C ILE A 61 1.89 -2.78 3.84
N SER A 62 0.82 -2.22 3.28
CA SER A 62 -0.39 -2.96 2.94
C SER A 62 -0.60 -3.05 1.44
N GLY A 63 -1.30 -4.10 1.01
CA GLY A 63 -1.71 -4.26 -0.38
C GLY A 63 -0.56 -4.48 -1.36
N VAL A 64 0.51 -5.16 -0.98
CA VAL A 64 1.52 -5.65 -1.96
C VAL A 64 0.86 -6.66 -2.89
N TYR A 65 0.17 -7.64 -2.30
CA TYR A 65 -0.90 -8.35 -3.00
C TYR A 65 -2.16 -7.50 -2.88
N GLY A 66 -2.62 -6.99 -4.02
CA GLY A 66 -3.68 -6.00 -4.04
C GLY A 66 -4.93 -6.43 -3.28
N VAL A 67 -5.43 -7.64 -3.55
CA VAL A 67 -6.61 -8.22 -2.88
C VAL A 67 -6.45 -8.39 -1.37
N GLU A 68 -5.23 -8.51 -0.86
CA GLU A 68 -4.96 -8.55 0.60
C GLU A 68 -4.88 -7.14 1.22
N GLY A 69 -5.01 -6.10 0.40
CA GLY A 69 -5.11 -4.71 0.83
C GLY A 69 -6.23 -4.47 1.83
N PHE A 70 -7.34 -5.23 1.77
CA PHE A 70 -8.45 -5.08 2.72
C PHE A 70 -8.02 -5.32 4.16
N VAL A 71 -7.33 -6.44 4.42
CA VAL A 71 -6.89 -6.78 5.78
C VAL A 71 -5.75 -5.87 6.23
N GLY A 72 -4.76 -5.62 5.36
CA GLY A 72 -3.63 -4.75 5.69
C GLY A 72 -4.08 -3.30 5.97
N SER A 73 -5.00 -2.78 5.17
CA SER A 73 -5.62 -1.47 5.38
C SER A 73 -6.38 -1.42 6.70
N ALA A 74 -7.18 -2.44 7.01
CA ALA A 74 -7.95 -2.47 8.26
C ALA A 74 -7.05 -2.44 9.49
N VAL A 75 -5.91 -3.16 9.46
CA VAL A 75 -4.92 -3.16 10.54
C VAL A 75 -4.29 -1.76 10.71
N GLN A 76 -3.87 -1.13 9.61
CA GLN A 76 -3.30 0.23 9.66
C GLN A 76 -4.31 1.27 10.20
N ILE A 77 -5.56 1.21 9.72
CA ILE A 77 -6.66 2.07 10.17
C ILE A 77 -6.93 1.87 11.67
N GLU A 78 -7.01 0.62 12.13
CA GLU A 78 -7.27 0.32 13.54
C GLU A 78 -6.14 0.80 14.45
N TRP A 79 -4.89 0.62 14.03
CA TRP A 79 -3.71 1.11 14.75
C TRP A 79 -3.73 2.64 14.92
N LEU A 80 -4.08 3.37 13.84
CA LEU A 80 -4.24 4.83 13.88
C LEU A 80 -5.40 5.26 14.79
N ARG A 81 -6.55 4.59 14.69
CA ARG A 81 -7.75 4.88 15.52
C ARG A 81 -7.49 4.70 17.01
N ARG A 82 -6.73 3.66 17.37
CA ARG A 82 -6.31 3.40 18.75
C ARG A 82 -5.22 4.34 19.25
N SER A 83 -4.73 5.24 18.39
CA SER A 83 -3.66 6.17 18.69
C SER A 83 -2.39 5.47 19.18
N GLU A 84 -2.10 4.26 18.67
CA GLU A 84 -0.95 3.46 19.10
C GLU A 84 0.39 4.17 18.85
N GLN A 85 0.43 5.14 17.91
CA GLN A 85 1.58 6.03 17.70
C GLN A 85 1.99 6.82 18.95
N GLN A 86 1.08 7.05 19.90
CA GLN A 86 1.38 7.74 21.15
C GLN A 86 2.31 6.92 22.07
N ARG A 87 2.48 5.63 21.78
CA ARG A 87 3.36 4.72 22.52
C ARG A 87 4.78 4.68 21.96
N LEU A 88 5.05 5.40 20.87
CA LEU A 88 6.39 5.46 20.29
C LEU A 88 7.36 6.12 21.26
N GLN A 89 8.58 5.57 21.30
CA GLN A 89 9.69 6.20 22.01
C GLN A 89 10.12 7.49 21.29
N SER A 90 10.79 8.39 22.00
CA SER A 90 11.16 9.70 21.46
C SER A 90 12.15 9.66 20.29
N ASP A 91 12.83 8.54 20.08
CA ASP A 91 13.78 8.30 18.98
C ASP A 91 13.23 7.33 17.92
N SER A 92 11.92 7.05 17.95
CA SER A 92 11.25 6.12 17.05
C SER A 92 10.22 6.83 16.16
N ALA A 93 10.08 6.36 14.93
CA ALA A 93 9.06 6.79 13.99
C ALA A 93 8.37 5.59 13.33
N VAL A 94 7.22 5.85 12.70
CA VAL A 94 6.45 4.89 11.93
C VAL A 94 6.16 5.46 10.55
N LEU A 95 6.41 4.64 9.53
CA LEU A 95 5.95 4.87 8.17
C LEU A 95 4.89 3.83 7.81
N LEU A 96 3.67 4.29 7.59
CA LEU A 96 2.59 3.47 7.06
C LEU A 96 2.48 3.70 5.56
N ILE A 97 2.67 2.66 4.76
CA ILE A 97 2.42 2.67 3.32
C ILE A 97 1.11 1.93 3.08
N HIS A 98 0.09 2.67 2.64
CA HIS A 98 -1.23 2.16 2.35
C HIS A 98 -1.38 1.90 0.86
N ALA A 99 -1.83 0.68 0.51
CA ALA A 99 -2.08 0.25 -0.86
C ALA A 99 -0.86 0.40 -1.78
N MET A 100 0.19 -0.39 -1.54
CA MET A 100 1.37 -0.44 -2.42
C MET A 100 1.02 -0.80 -3.86
N ASN A 101 0.04 -1.68 -4.05
CA ASN A 101 -0.56 -2.01 -5.34
C ASN A 101 -2.03 -1.52 -5.37
N PRO A 102 -2.29 -0.23 -5.59
CA PRO A 102 -3.65 0.30 -5.56
C PRO A 102 -4.49 -0.26 -6.72
N TYR A 103 -3.87 -0.59 -7.86
CA TYR A 103 -4.53 -1.28 -8.97
C TYR A 103 -5.04 -2.64 -8.55
N GLY A 104 -4.16 -3.53 -8.08
CA GLY A 104 -4.57 -4.87 -7.66
C GLY A 104 -5.61 -4.81 -6.53
N PHE A 105 -5.52 -3.82 -5.64
CA PHE A 105 -6.49 -3.66 -4.56
C PHE A 105 -7.87 -3.29 -5.10
N ALA A 106 -7.97 -2.30 -5.98
CA ALA A 106 -9.25 -1.90 -6.56
C ALA A 106 -9.85 -2.97 -7.50
N TRP A 107 -9.00 -3.67 -8.25
CA TRP A 107 -9.40 -4.70 -9.22
C TRP A 107 -9.47 -6.12 -8.63
N LEU A 108 -9.33 -6.27 -7.31
CA LEU A 108 -9.36 -7.56 -6.59
C LEU A 108 -8.33 -8.58 -7.11
N ARG A 109 -7.16 -8.11 -7.52
CA ARG A 109 -6.06 -8.93 -8.02
C ARG A 109 -4.93 -9.04 -7.01
N ARG A 110 -4.21 -10.16 -7.08
CA ARG A 110 -2.94 -10.32 -6.38
C ARG A 110 -1.85 -9.43 -6.99
N THR A 111 -1.82 -9.36 -8.31
CA THR A 111 -0.79 -8.71 -9.13
C THR A 111 -1.16 -7.26 -9.47
N ASN A 112 -0.23 -6.51 -10.06
CA ASN A 112 -0.52 -5.20 -10.65
C ASN A 112 -1.23 -5.35 -12.02
N GLU A 113 -1.39 -4.23 -12.72
CA GLU A 113 -1.98 -4.07 -14.06
C GLU A 113 -1.31 -4.92 -15.14
N ASP A 114 -0.01 -5.20 -15.00
CA ASP A 114 0.77 -5.99 -15.94
C ASP A 114 0.87 -7.48 -15.53
N ASN A 115 0.01 -7.92 -14.61
CA ASN A 115 0.06 -9.27 -14.01
C ASN A 115 1.39 -9.58 -13.30
N ILE A 116 2.12 -8.55 -12.82
CA ILE A 116 3.34 -8.72 -12.05
C ILE A 116 3.03 -8.93 -10.57
N ASP A 117 3.57 -10.00 -10.00
CA ASP A 117 3.60 -10.23 -8.55
C ASP A 117 4.68 -9.34 -7.94
N LEU A 118 4.27 -8.22 -7.32
CA LEU A 118 5.21 -7.26 -6.73
C LEU A 118 6.08 -7.88 -5.63
N ASN A 119 5.58 -8.89 -4.91
CA ASN A 119 6.33 -9.55 -3.85
C ASN A 119 7.34 -10.59 -4.37
N ARG A 120 7.48 -10.70 -5.69
CA ARG A 120 8.50 -11.50 -6.37
C ARG A 120 9.38 -10.65 -7.29
N ASN A 121 9.12 -9.35 -7.35
CA ASN A 121 9.80 -8.42 -8.26
C ASN A 121 10.81 -7.49 -7.55
N TRP A 122 11.38 -7.94 -6.44
CA TRP A 122 12.39 -7.21 -5.66
C TRP A 122 13.79 -7.43 -6.25
N MET A 123 14.01 -6.94 -7.46
CA MET A 123 15.32 -7.01 -8.13
C MET A 123 15.99 -5.65 -8.20
N ASP A 124 17.31 -5.67 -8.35
CA ASP A 124 18.11 -4.49 -8.60
C ASP A 124 18.00 -4.10 -10.08
N PHE A 125 17.15 -3.12 -10.38
CA PHE A 125 16.89 -2.66 -11.75
C PHE A 125 18.04 -1.84 -12.35
N ASP A 126 19.06 -1.50 -11.57
CA ASP A 126 20.29 -0.88 -12.09
C ASP A 126 21.27 -1.94 -12.65
N LYS A 127 20.96 -3.23 -12.50
CA LYS A 127 21.71 -4.35 -13.06
C LYS A 127 21.00 -4.98 -14.25
N PRO A 128 21.73 -5.71 -15.13
CA PRO A 128 21.11 -6.47 -16.20
C PRO A 128 20.03 -7.41 -15.65
N LEU A 129 18.85 -7.36 -16.26
CA LEU A 129 17.72 -8.20 -15.87
C LEU A 129 17.99 -9.67 -16.23
N PRO A 130 17.55 -10.63 -15.40
CA PRO A 130 17.60 -12.04 -15.74
C PRO A 130 16.86 -12.33 -17.04
N VAL A 131 17.48 -13.08 -17.95
CA VAL A 131 16.82 -13.52 -19.18
C VAL A 131 15.89 -14.69 -18.88
N ASN A 132 14.61 -14.55 -19.21
CA ASN A 132 13.63 -15.62 -19.15
C ASN A 132 13.15 -15.98 -20.57
N ALA A 133 13.93 -16.77 -21.30
CA ALA A 133 13.66 -17.08 -22.70
C ALA A 133 12.29 -17.76 -22.92
N GLY A 134 11.83 -18.58 -21.98
CA GLY A 134 10.51 -19.24 -22.06
C GLY A 134 9.33 -18.30 -21.81
N TYR A 135 9.55 -17.08 -21.33
CA TYR A 135 8.48 -16.12 -21.07
C TYR A 135 7.80 -15.66 -22.37
N GLU A 136 8.57 -15.42 -23.44
CA GLU A 136 8.01 -14.96 -24.72
C GLU A 136 7.06 -15.99 -25.34
N GLU A 137 7.35 -17.28 -25.17
CA GLU A 137 6.50 -18.38 -25.64
C GLU A 137 5.16 -18.45 -24.87
N LEU A 138 5.16 -18.10 -23.58
CA LEU A 138 3.99 -18.21 -22.71
C LEU A 138 3.14 -16.94 -22.65
N THR A 139 3.74 -15.76 -22.90
CA THR A 139 3.06 -14.46 -22.76
C THR A 139 1.71 -14.36 -23.49
N PRO A 140 1.53 -14.90 -24.72
CA PRO A 140 0.23 -14.85 -25.40
C PRO A 140 -0.90 -15.58 -24.68
N PHE A 141 -0.59 -16.51 -23.78
CA PHE A 141 -1.57 -17.33 -23.05
C PHE A 141 -1.89 -16.79 -21.64
N CYS A 142 -1.20 -15.73 -21.19
CA CYS A 142 -1.28 -15.21 -19.82
C CYS A 142 -2.04 -13.86 -19.70
N ARG A 143 -2.84 -13.48 -20.70
CA ARG A 143 -3.63 -12.22 -20.71
C ARG A 143 -5.07 -12.43 -20.26
#